data_AF-W4GKL4-F1
#
_entry.id   AF-W4GKL4-F1
#
_cell.length_a   1.000
_cell.length_b   1.000
_cell.length_c   1.000
_cell.angle_alpha   90.00
_cell.angle_beta   90.00
_cell.angle_gamma   90.00
#
_symmetry.space_group_name_H-M   'P 1'
#
loop_
_entity.id
_entity.type
_entity.pdbx_description
1 polymer ?
#
loop_
_entity_poly.entity_id
_entity_poly.type
_entity_poly.pdbx_seq_one_letter_code
_entity_poly.pdbx_strand_id
1 'polypeptide(L)'
;MTLAHLRSTPLHSVEHTIDVSSHHHHAAAPMTPDVTYCQLTPTEEKQLHHDDHICPPLFPHEGLPRWPGVSTATAFLRSLDLFGTSMFAVGGSLAAANTGCDLIGCIIVGTIAAVGGGTWRDVIVLHKQPFWVQEWEYLVLSGAVAACMFLTWRLLPPGQTLWGAALKTSTGDAGVLLEWGDAVGIGVCAVIGAMNGIRSDCPMFISALCGMITATFGGLTRDVVLNQPVRILYSHAEVYAIIAFTGAATYLSLHRMAPKQQAARILFCVALVVVLRQQAWTHGWRMPVWKVNDDDSL
;
A
#
# COMPACT_ATOMS: atom_id res chain seq x y z
N MET A 1 20.93 -59.55 -30.15
CA MET A 1 22.06 -60.49 -30.32
C MET A 1 23.00 -59.82 -31.32
N THR A 2 24.20 -59.34 -31.04
CA THR A 2 25.26 -59.80 -30.12
C THR A 2 26.24 -58.63 -29.84
N LEU A 3 27.00 -58.74 -28.75
CA LEU A 3 27.81 -57.77 -28.00
C LEU A 3 29.23 -57.45 -28.54
N ALA A 4 29.72 -56.25 -28.14
CA ALA A 4 31.03 -55.88 -27.55
C ALA A 4 32.36 -55.79 -28.35
N HIS A 5 33.05 -54.63 -28.21
CA HIS A 5 34.39 -54.41 -27.59
C HIS A 5 34.92 -53.00 -27.95
N LEU A 6 35.07 -52.00 -27.04
CA LEU A 6 36.06 -51.71 -25.98
C LEU A 6 37.44 -51.14 -26.42
N ARG A 7 37.86 -50.08 -25.68
CA ARG A 7 39.21 -49.44 -25.48
C ARG A 7 39.70 -48.42 -26.52
N SER A 8 40.51 -47.39 -26.21
CA SER A 8 40.83 -46.51 -25.06
C SER A 8 42.03 -45.65 -25.50
N THR A 9 42.09 -44.36 -25.13
CA THR A 9 43.15 -43.35 -25.38
C THR A 9 44.48 -43.67 -24.67
N PRO A 10 45.62 -43.00 -25.01
CA PRO A 10 46.17 -41.86 -24.19
C PRO A 10 46.98 -40.78 -24.99
N LEU A 11 46.84 -39.47 -24.71
CA LEU A 11 47.64 -38.51 -23.88
C LEU A 11 48.96 -37.89 -24.46
N HIS A 12 48.95 -36.54 -24.49
CA HIS A 12 49.96 -35.52 -24.09
C HIS A 12 50.96 -34.81 -25.05
N SER A 13 51.10 -33.49 -24.76
CA SER A 13 52.22 -32.51 -24.98
C SER A 13 52.02 -31.51 -26.15
N VAL A 14 51.62 -30.24 -25.95
CA VAL A 14 52.29 -29.02 -25.38
C VAL A 14 53.47 -28.51 -26.22
N GLU A 15 53.31 -27.34 -26.86
CA GLU A 15 54.38 -26.32 -27.02
C GLU A 15 53.85 -24.92 -27.44
N HIS A 16 54.46 -23.88 -26.85
CA HIS A 16 54.30 -22.43 -27.03
C HIS A 16 54.85 -21.95 -28.40
N THR A 17 54.59 -20.75 -28.95
CA THR A 17 55.21 -19.44 -28.56
C THR A 17 54.76 -18.31 -29.53
N ILE A 18 54.89 -17.07 -29.05
CA ILE A 18 54.48 -15.73 -29.54
C ILE A 18 55.43 -15.15 -30.61
N ASP A 19 54.95 -14.26 -31.50
CA ASP A 19 55.76 -13.10 -31.99
C ASP A 19 54.92 -11.89 -32.49
N VAL A 20 55.58 -10.73 -32.56
CA VAL A 20 55.15 -9.33 -32.34
C VAL A 20 55.31 -8.42 -33.58
N SER A 21 54.67 -7.24 -33.57
CA SER A 21 54.91 -6.00 -34.37
C SER A 21 54.13 -5.89 -35.71
N SER A 22 53.77 -4.72 -36.29
CA SER A 22 53.82 -3.28 -35.96
C SER A 22 53.03 -2.50 -37.06
N HIS A 23 52.67 -1.23 -36.78
CA HIS A 23 52.35 -0.11 -37.70
C HIS A 23 50.97 0.09 -38.39
N HIS A 24 50.30 1.14 -37.90
CA HIS A 24 49.75 2.35 -38.57
C HIS A 24 48.74 2.33 -39.75
N HIS A 25 47.63 3.03 -39.47
CA HIS A 25 46.83 3.96 -40.31
C HIS A 25 45.93 3.42 -41.44
N HIS A 26 44.61 3.36 -41.16
CA HIS A 26 43.56 4.26 -41.70
C HIS A 26 42.19 3.58 -41.62
N ALA A 27 41.27 4.11 -40.80
CA ALA A 27 39.83 4.14 -41.10
C ALA A 27 39.09 4.98 -40.05
N ALA A 28 38.22 5.86 -40.55
CA ALA A 28 37.39 6.79 -39.79
C ALA A 28 36.22 6.10 -39.07
N ALA A 29 35.69 6.81 -38.06
CA ALA A 29 34.71 6.41 -37.05
C ALA A 29 33.34 5.91 -37.55
N PRO A 30 32.56 5.28 -36.65
CA PRO A 30 31.37 5.98 -36.15
C PRO A 30 31.26 5.98 -34.61
N MET A 31 30.66 7.05 -34.09
CA MET A 31 30.42 7.34 -32.67
C MET A 31 29.57 6.26 -31.97
N THR A 32 30.06 5.79 -30.83
CA THR A 32 29.27 5.15 -29.76
C THR A 32 29.58 5.87 -28.44
N PRO A 33 28.61 6.06 -27.53
CA PRO A 33 28.86 6.75 -26.26
C PRO A 33 29.65 5.84 -25.31
N ASP A 34 30.83 6.30 -24.89
CA ASP A 34 31.65 5.67 -23.86
C ASP A 34 30.95 5.76 -22.49
N VAL A 35 30.60 4.61 -21.91
CA VAL A 35 30.26 4.50 -20.49
C VAL A 35 31.54 4.15 -19.74
N THR A 36 32.28 5.18 -19.35
CA THR A 36 33.45 5.02 -18.46
C THR A 36 32.96 4.72 -17.05
N TYR A 37 33.12 3.47 -16.60
CA TYR A 37 32.99 3.13 -15.19
C TYR A 37 34.11 3.84 -14.41
N CYS A 38 33.76 4.86 -13.64
CA CYS A 38 34.67 5.50 -12.69
C CYS A 38 34.90 4.51 -11.53
N GLN A 39 36.02 3.80 -11.54
CA GLN A 39 36.47 2.99 -10.41
C GLN A 39 37.04 3.95 -9.35
N LEU A 40 36.28 4.21 -8.28
CA LEU A 40 36.73 5.01 -7.14
C LEU A 40 37.83 4.26 -6.37
N THR A 41 38.85 4.99 -5.93
CA THR A 41 39.94 4.42 -5.12
C THR A 41 39.52 4.28 -3.65
N PRO A 42 40.10 3.34 -2.87
CA PRO A 42 39.68 3.06 -1.48
C PRO A 42 39.76 4.26 -0.52
N THR A 43 40.47 5.32 -0.90
CA THR A 43 40.58 6.59 -0.16
C THR A 43 39.36 7.50 -0.33
N GLU A 44 38.68 7.44 -1.48
CA GLU A 44 37.51 8.29 -1.78
C GLU A 44 36.23 7.75 -1.11
N GLU A 45 36.13 6.43 -0.92
CA GLU A 45 35.03 5.77 -0.19
C GLU A 45 34.97 6.23 1.28
N LYS A 46 36.13 6.56 1.87
CA LYS A 46 36.23 6.98 3.27
C LYS A 46 35.87 8.47 3.48
N GLN A 47 35.96 9.29 2.43
CA GLN A 47 35.52 10.69 2.47
C GLN A 47 34.03 10.82 2.18
N LEU A 48 33.45 9.95 1.34
CA LEU A 48 32.00 9.92 1.12
C LEU A 48 31.22 9.62 2.41
N HIS A 49 31.76 8.74 3.27
CA HIS A 49 31.16 8.44 4.57
C HIS A 49 31.32 9.54 5.63
N HIS A 50 32.09 10.61 5.37
CA HIS A 50 32.29 11.71 6.32
C HIS A 50 31.49 12.98 5.96
N ASP A 51 31.05 13.09 4.70
CA ASP A 51 30.38 14.29 4.16
C ASP A 51 28.85 14.14 4.01
N ASP A 52 28.22 13.20 4.73
CA ASP A 52 26.74 13.05 4.79
C ASP A 52 26.01 14.21 5.50
N HIS A 53 26.72 15.30 5.85
CA HIS A 53 26.17 16.41 6.62
C HIS A 53 26.00 17.74 5.88
N ILE A 54 26.20 17.82 4.56
CA ILE A 54 26.07 19.10 3.82
C ILE A 54 25.17 18.98 2.58
N CYS A 55 23.94 18.51 2.78
CA CYS A 55 22.80 18.95 1.98
C CYS A 55 21.54 18.75 2.83
N PRO A 56 20.90 19.82 3.36
CA PRO A 56 19.57 19.65 3.92
C PRO A 56 18.67 19.12 2.79
N PRO A 57 17.89 18.06 3.01
CA PRO A 57 17.03 17.53 1.96
C PRO A 57 16.14 18.67 1.45
N LEU A 58 15.99 18.77 0.12
CA LEU A 58 15.25 19.85 -0.54
C LEU A 58 13.79 19.97 -0.03
N PHE A 59 13.33 18.93 0.67
CA PHE A 59 12.07 18.87 1.42
C PHE A 59 12.33 18.22 2.80
N PRO A 60 11.63 18.63 3.88
CA PRO A 60 11.68 17.93 5.16
C PRO A 60 11.37 16.44 4.96
N HIS A 61 12.06 15.53 5.67
CA HIS A 61 11.77 14.09 5.60
C HIS A 61 10.27 13.84 5.91
N GLU A 62 9.45 13.62 4.88
CA GLU A 62 8.01 13.35 5.01
C GLU A 62 7.78 11.87 5.37
N GLY A 63 8.51 11.37 6.37
CA GLY A 63 8.44 9.99 6.85
C GLY A 63 7.53 9.84 8.05
N LEU A 64 6.88 8.68 8.14
CA LEU A 64 6.22 8.26 9.36
C LEU A 64 7.28 7.72 10.33
N PRO A 65 7.28 8.13 11.60
CA PRO A 65 8.09 7.47 12.62
C PRO A 65 7.58 6.03 12.82
N ARG A 66 8.47 5.12 13.20
CA ARG A 66 8.11 3.71 13.49
C ARG A 66 7.10 3.60 14.64
N TRP A 67 7.28 4.42 15.68
CA TRP A 67 6.47 4.40 16.89
C TRP A 67 5.39 5.50 16.88
N PRO A 68 4.17 5.20 17.38
CA PRO A 68 3.11 6.18 17.48
C PRO A 68 3.46 7.27 18.51
N GLY A 69 2.92 8.46 18.30
CA GLY A 69 3.06 9.57 19.23
C GLY A 69 2.07 10.69 18.95
N VAL A 70 2.04 11.70 19.81
CA VAL A 70 1.13 12.88 19.67
C VAL A 70 1.91 14.20 19.62
N SER A 71 3.23 14.15 19.80
CA SER A 71 4.11 15.32 19.87
C SER A 71 4.35 15.99 18.52
N THR A 72 4.24 15.26 17.42
CA THR A 72 4.47 15.75 16.07
C THR A 72 3.36 15.24 15.15
N ALA A 73 2.99 16.01 14.13
CA ALA A 73 1.91 15.62 13.23
C ALA A 73 2.16 14.30 12.49
N THR A 74 3.41 13.96 12.16
CA THR A 74 3.78 12.66 11.58
C THR A 74 3.61 11.52 12.58
N ALA A 75 3.96 11.73 13.85
CA ALA A 75 3.72 10.77 14.92
C ALA A 75 2.22 10.57 15.17
N PHE A 76 1.45 11.66 15.12
CA PHE A 76 -0.01 11.61 15.24
C PHE A 76 -0.63 10.86 14.06
N LEU A 77 -0.18 11.14 12.84
CA LEU A 77 -0.58 10.41 11.64
C LEU A 77 -0.25 8.91 11.76
N ARG A 78 0.89 8.55 12.34
CA ARG A 78 1.23 7.15 12.62
C ARG A 78 0.26 6.51 13.60
N SER A 79 -0.14 7.22 14.66
CA SER A 79 -1.16 6.73 15.59
C SER A 79 -2.49 6.49 14.91
N LEU A 80 -2.91 7.41 14.03
CA LEU A 80 -4.12 7.28 13.22
C LEU A 80 -4.02 6.13 12.21
N ASP A 81 -2.83 5.84 11.68
CA ASP A 81 -2.60 4.75 10.75
C ASP A 81 -2.76 3.38 11.41
N LEU A 82 -2.20 3.21 12.61
CA LEU A 82 -2.42 2.00 13.41
C LEU A 82 -3.90 1.84 13.81
N PHE A 83 -4.57 2.95 14.11
CA PHE A 83 -6.01 2.95 14.35
C PHE A 83 -6.81 2.54 13.10
N GLY A 84 -6.52 3.13 11.95
CA GLY A 84 -7.15 2.79 10.67
C GLY A 84 -6.91 1.33 10.28
N THR A 85 -5.67 0.84 10.42
CA THR A 85 -5.30 -0.58 10.24
C THR A 85 -6.15 -1.48 11.14
N SER A 86 -6.33 -1.10 12.40
CA SER A 86 -7.17 -1.85 13.34
C SER A 86 -8.64 -1.86 12.91
N MET A 87 -9.19 -0.73 12.47
CA MET A 87 -10.57 -0.63 11.98
C MET A 87 -10.80 -1.45 10.71
N PHE A 88 -9.84 -1.46 9.77
CA PHE A 88 -9.89 -2.33 8.60
C PHE A 88 -9.81 -3.81 8.99
N ALA A 89 -9.01 -4.18 9.98
CA ALA A 89 -8.95 -5.54 10.49
C ALA A 89 -10.28 -5.97 11.14
N VAL A 90 -10.92 -5.10 11.92
CA VAL A 90 -12.25 -5.32 12.48
C VAL A 90 -13.28 -5.53 11.37
N GLY A 91 -13.35 -4.60 10.41
CA GLY A 91 -14.31 -4.70 9.30
C GLY A 91 -14.06 -5.91 8.40
N GLY A 92 -12.80 -6.32 8.25
CA GLY A 92 -12.42 -7.53 7.51
C GLY A 92 -12.81 -8.82 8.21
N SER A 93 -12.48 -8.92 9.50
CA SER A 93 -12.86 -10.07 10.32
C SER A 93 -14.37 -10.22 10.46
N LEU A 94 -15.10 -9.10 10.58
CA LEU A 94 -16.55 -9.12 10.69
C LEU A 94 -17.21 -9.60 9.39
N ALA A 95 -16.72 -9.13 8.23
CA ALA A 95 -17.21 -9.60 6.93
C ALA A 95 -16.98 -11.11 6.76
N ALA A 96 -15.79 -11.61 7.14
CA ALA A 96 -15.48 -13.04 7.10
C ALA A 96 -16.35 -13.87 8.05
N ALA A 97 -16.62 -13.36 9.25
CA ALA A 97 -17.52 -14.02 10.21
C ALA A 97 -18.96 -14.11 9.67
N ASN A 98 -19.44 -13.06 8.98
CA ASN A 98 -20.77 -13.06 8.35
C ASN A 98 -20.89 -14.05 7.18
N THR A 99 -19.78 -14.38 6.50
CA THR A 99 -19.73 -15.42 5.47
C THR A 99 -19.51 -16.83 6.03
N GLY A 100 -19.44 -16.99 7.35
CA GLY A 100 -19.25 -18.28 8.00
C GLY A 100 -17.81 -18.81 8.01
N CYS A 101 -16.80 -17.94 7.84
CA CYS A 101 -15.41 -18.33 7.97
C CYS A 101 -15.06 -18.74 9.41
N ASP A 102 -14.09 -19.65 9.55
CA ASP A 102 -13.53 -20.03 10.84
C ASP A 102 -12.61 -18.93 11.42
N LEU A 103 -12.05 -19.16 12.62
CA LEU A 103 -11.16 -18.21 13.29
C LEU A 103 -9.97 -17.82 12.39
N ILE A 104 -9.36 -18.81 11.74
CA ILE A 104 -8.20 -18.58 10.88
C ILE A 104 -8.59 -17.78 9.64
N GLY A 105 -9.72 -18.10 9.00
CA GLY A 105 -10.27 -17.32 7.90
C GLY A 105 -10.53 -15.87 8.31
N CYS A 106 -11.10 -15.63 9.49
CA CYS A 106 -11.33 -14.28 10.01
C CYS A 106 -10.04 -13.49 10.25
N ILE A 107 -9.02 -14.14 10.81
CA ILE A 107 -7.70 -13.54 11.02
C ILE A 107 -7.05 -13.18 9.68
N ILE A 108 -7.05 -14.11 8.71
CA ILE A 108 -6.45 -13.92 7.39
C ILE A 108 -7.15 -12.78 6.65
N VAL A 109 -8.48 -12.82 6.57
CA VAL A 109 -9.26 -11.82 5.83
C VAL A 109 -9.20 -10.44 6.51
N GLY A 110 -9.23 -10.39 7.85
CA GLY A 110 -9.00 -9.16 8.60
C GLY A 110 -7.62 -8.56 8.33
N THR A 111 -6.57 -9.38 8.36
CA THR A 111 -5.20 -8.96 8.07
C THR A 111 -5.07 -8.46 6.64
N ILE A 112 -5.60 -9.19 5.66
CA ILE A 112 -5.62 -8.79 4.24
C ILE A 112 -6.34 -7.46 4.04
N ALA A 113 -7.49 -7.24 4.71
CA ALA A 113 -8.20 -5.98 4.63
C ALA A 113 -7.35 -4.80 5.15
N ALA A 114 -6.61 -5.02 6.24
CA ALA A 114 -5.79 -4.01 6.90
C ALA A 114 -4.52 -3.64 6.11
N VAL A 115 -3.77 -4.64 5.61
CA VAL A 115 -2.48 -4.39 4.95
C VAL A 115 -2.55 -4.43 3.42
N GLY A 116 -3.66 -4.93 2.86
CA GLY A 116 -3.82 -5.17 1.43
C GLY A 116 -3.67 -3.91 0.60
N GLY A 117 -4.30 -2.80 0.99
CA GLY A 117 -4.24 -1.54 0.23
C GLY A 117 -2.81 -1.03 0.07
N GLY A 118 -2.03 -1.00 1.16
CA GLY A 118 -0.61 -0.64 1.13
C GLY A 118 0.23 -1.63 0.33
N THR A 119 -0.11 -2.93 0.40
CA THR A 119 0.57 -3.98 -0.39
C THR A 119 0.37 -3.77 -1.89
N TRP A 120 -0.85 -3.48 -2.34
CA TRP A 120 -1.15 -3.17 -3.75
C TRP A 120 -0.36 -1.95 -4.23
N ARG A 121 -0.34 -0.87 -3.44
CA ARG A 121 0.48 0.31 -3.74
C ARG A 121 1.97 -0.05 -3.87
N ASP A 122 2.53 -0.72 -2.86
CA ASP A 122 3.97 -0.96 -2.77
C ASP A 122 4.44 -1.88 -3.90
N VAL A 123 3.74 -2.99 -4.13
CA VAL A 123 4.17 -4.01 -5.12
C VAL A 123 3.95 -3.52 -6.55
N ILE A 124 2.77 -2.97 -6.85
CA ILE A 124 2.36 -2.72 -8.24
C ILE A 124 2.75 -1.33 -8.71
N VAL A 125 2.58 -0.33 -7.86
CA VAL A 125 2.81 1.07 -8.26
C VAL A 125 4.25 1.48 -7.98
N LEU A 126 4.74 1.19 -6.77
CA LEU A 126 6.04 1.67 -6.31
C LEU A 126 7.19 0.67 -6.58
N HIS A 127 6.90 -0.56 -6.99
CA HIS A 127 7.89 -1.64 -7.15
C HIS A 127 8.77 -1.85 -5.91
N LYS A 128 8.16 -1.75 -4.72
CA LYS A 128 8.80 -1.90 -3.42
C LYS A 128 8.31 -3.16 -2.71
N GLN A 129 9.13 -3.65 -1.80
CA GLN A 129 8.71 -4.69 -0.87
C GLN A 129 7.54 -4.18 -0.01
N PRO A 130 6.52 -5.01 0.29
CA PRO A 130 5.42 -4.59 1.15
C PRO A 130 5.90 -4.10 2.51
N PHE A 131 5.37 -2.96 2.96
CA PHE A 131 5.79 -2.29 4.21
C PHE A 131 5.80 -3.20 5.45
N TRP A 132 4.83 -4.12 5.56
CA TRP A 132 4.68 -5.02 6.71
C TRP A 132 5.82 -6.05 6.83
N VAL A 133 6.68 -6.21 5.81
CA VAL A 133 7.88 -7.04 5.94
C VAL A 133 8.95 -6.34 6.79
N GLN A 134 9.03 -5.01 6.72
CA GLN A 134 9.94 -4.21 7.54
C GLN A 134 9.33 -3.89 8.90
N GLU A 135 8.01 -3.72 8.91
CA GLU A 135 7.20 -3.35 10.07
C GLU A 135 6.20 -4.46 10.40
N TRP A 136 6.72 -5.58 10.92
CA TRP A 136 5.94 -6.77 11.29
C TRP A 136 4.85 -6.49 12.34
N GLU A 137 4.96 -5.37 13.06
CA GLU A 137 3.99 -4.89 14.03
C GLU A 137 2.59 -4.75 13.42
N TYR A 138 2.47 -4.41 12.14
CA TYR A 138 1.18 -4.32 11.45
C TYR A 138 0.47 -5.67 11.32
N LEU A 139 1.22 -6.75 11.07
CA LEU A 139 0.65 -8.10 10.99
C LEU A 139 0.17 -8.58 12.36
N VAL A 140 0.97 -8.33 13.41
CA VAL A 140 0.60 -8.73 14.77
C VAL A 140 -0.59 -7.93 15.27
N LEU A 141 -0.62 -6.62 15.03
CA LEU A 141 -1.75 -5.77 15.38
C LEU A 141 -3.03 -6.23 14.69
N SER A 142 -3.01 -6.32 13.35
CA SER A 142 -4.20 -6.69 12.58
C SER A 142 -4.69 -8.11 12.88
N GLY A 143 -3.77 -9.06 13.03
CA GLY A 143 -4.10 -10.43 13.41
C GLY A 143 -4.70 -10.53 14.82
N ALA A 144 -4.13 -9.82 15.81
CA ALA A 144 -4.66 -9.79 17.17
C ALA A 144 -6.03 -9.12 17.24
N VAL A 145 -6.22 -8.00 16.53
CA VAL A 145 -7.51 -7.29 16.45
C VAL A 145 -8.57 -8.16 15.77
N ALA A 146 -8.23 -8.83 14.66
CA ALA A 146 -9.14 -9.75 13.98
C ALA A 146 -9.53 -10.95 14.88
N ALA A 147 -8.57 -11.56 15.57
CA ALA A 147 -8.84 -12.64 16.52
C ALA A 147 -9.75 -12.17 17.67
N CYS A 148 -9.47 -10.99 18.24
CA CYS A 148 -10.29 -10.38 19.28
C CYS A 148 -11.71 -10.11 18.78
N MET A 149 -11.85 -9.60 17.55
CA MET A 149 -13.15 -9.37 16.92
C MET A 149 -13.93 -10.67 16.75
N PHE A 150 -13.30 -11.76 16.30
CA PHE A 150 -13.96 -13.06 16.21
C PHE A 150 -14.43 -13.59 17.58
N LEU A 151 -13.61 -13.45 18.62
CA LEU A 151 -13.97 -13.89 19.97
C LEU A 151 -15.12 -13.07 20.55
N THR A 152 -15.06 -11.74 20.43
CA THR A 152 -16.14 -10.85 20.88
C THR A 152 -17.44 -11.12 20.13
N TRP A 153 -17.37 -11.35 18.81
CA TRP A 153 -18.52 -11.76 17.99
C TRP A 153 -19.24 -12.99 18.52
N ARG A 154 -18.47 -14.02 18.94
CA ARG A 154 -19.02 -15.27 19.50
C ARG A 154 -19.66 -15.07 20.87
N LEU A 155 -19.10 -14.18 21.69
CA LEU A 155 -19.54 -13.95 23.07
C LEU A 155 -20.77 -13.04 23.18
N LEU A 156 -21.09 -12.27 22.13
CA LEU A 156 -22.19 -11.31 22.16
C LEU A 156 -23.56 -11.94 21.84
N PRO A 157 -24.56 -11.76 22.72
CA PRO A 157 -25.95 -12.06 22.40
C PRO A 157 -26.42 -11.26 21.16
N PRO A 158 -27.28 -11.83 20.30
CA PRO A 158 -27.95 -11.08 19.24
C PRO A 158 -28.65 -9.82 19.81
N GLY A 159 -28.40 -8.64 19.23
CA GLY A 159 -29.08 -7.40 19.61
C GLY A 159 -28.45 -6.56 20.73
N GLN A 160 -27.31 -6.95 21.31
CA GLN A 160 -26.58 -6.06 22.23
C GLN A 160 -25.58 -5.15 21.48
N THR A 161 -25.68 -3.85 21.76
CA THR A 161 -24.76 -2.81 21.32
C THR A 161 -23.57 -2.75 22.27
N LEU A 162 -22.40 -3.20 21.82
CA LEU A 162 -21.15 -2.88 22.51
C LEU A 162 -20.70 -1.49 22.01
N TRP A 163 -20.60 -0.52 22.93
CA TRP A 163 -20.06 0.82 22.63
C TRP A 163 -20.79 1.60 21.53
N GLY A 164 -22.12 1.44 21.41
CA GLY A 164 -22.90 2.07 20.32
C GLY A 164 -22.66 1.45 18.94
N ALA A 165 -21.78 0.46 18.82
CA ALA A 165 -21.65 -0.37 17.65
C ALA A 165 -22.75 -1.45 17.72
N ALA A 166 -23.78 -1.24 16.91
CA ALA A 166 -24.70 -2.28 16.48
C ALA A 166 -23.91 -3.35 15.69
N LEU A 167 -23.13 -4.18 16.39
CA LEU A 167 -22.33 -5.23 15.75
C LEU A 167 -23.23 -6.33 15.21
N LYS A 168 -24.33 -6.62 15.91
CA LYS A 168 -25.21 -7.77 15.66
C LYS A 168 -26.67 -7.36 15.54
N THR A 169 -26.95 -6.32 14.76
CA THR A 169 -28.33 -5.94 14.43
C THR A 169 -28.79 -6.76 13.24
N SER A 170 -30.00 -7.32 13.34
CA SER A 170 -30.64 -8.20 12.35
C SER A 170 -30.84 -7.58 10.96
N THR A 171 -30.46 -6.31 10.77
CA THR A 171 -30.68 -5.51 9.56
C THR A 171 -29.41 -5.30 8.71
N GLY A 172 -28.23 -5.75 9.17
CA GLY A 172 -26.99 -5.62 8.39
C GLY A 172 -26.30 -4.24 8.48
N ASP A 173 -26.77 -3.34 9.36
CA ASP A 173 -26.09 -2.06 9.62
C ASP A 173 -24.78 -2.32 10.36
N ALA A 174 -23.67 -2.07 9.66
CA ALA A 174 -22.36 -1.92 10.28
C ALA A 174 -22.47 -0.78 11.31
N GLY A 175 -22.37 -1.09 12.61
CA GLY A 175 -22.57 -0.09 13.65
C GLY A 175 -21.76 1.20 13.42
N VAL A 176 -22.36 2.35 13.77
CA VAL A 176 -21.85 3.72 13.57
C VAL A 176 -20.33 3.86 13.81
N LEU A 177 -19.80 3.23 14.85
CA LEU A 177 -18.37 3.26 15.17
C LEU A 177 -17.48 2.70 14.04
N LEU A 178 -17.91 1.63 13.36
CA LEU A 178 -17.16 1.01 12.27
C LEU A 178 -17.17 1.91 11.02
N GLU A 179 -18.25 2.62 10.76
CA GLU A 179 -18.36 3.56 9.64
C GLU A 179 -17.47 4.79 9.84
N TRP A 180 -17.50 5.37 11.04
CA TRP A 180 -16.57 6.46 11.40
C TRP A 180 -15.11 5.98 11.39
N GLY A 181 -14.86 4.77 11.90
CA GLY A 181 -13.55 4.13 11.85
C GLY A 181 -13.03 3.93 10.42
N ASP A 182 -13.89 3.48 9.51
CA ASP A 182 -13.62 3.34 8.07
C ASP A 182 -13.35 4.71 7.43
N ALA A 183 -14.16 5.73 7.71
CA ALA A 183 -13.96 7.08 7.20
C ALA A 183 -12.59 7.67 7.60
N VAL A 184 -12.20 7.51 8.86
CA VAL A 184 -10.88 7.92 9.36
C VAL A 184 -9.77 7.11 8.69
N GLY A 185 -9.92 5.78 8.61
CA GLY A 185 -8.96 4.89 7.96
C GLY A 185 -8.69 5.29 6.51
N ILE A 186 -9.74 5.58 5.73
CA ILE A 186 -9.61 6.05 4.34
C ILE A 186 -8.85 7.36 4.26
N GLY A 187 -9.19 8.35 5.10
CA GLY A 187 -8.53 9.64 5.09
C GLY A 187 -7.04 9.54 5.37
N VAL A 188 -6.69 8.73 6.37
CA VAL A 188 -5.30 8.47 6.75
C VAL A 188 -4.55 7.72 5.66
N CYS A 189 -5.11 6.62 5.15
CA CYS A 189 -4.50 5.83 4.08
C CYS A 189 -4.33 6.62 2.77
N ALA A 190 -5.28 7.50 2.45
CA ALA A 190 -5.19 8.37 1.27
C ALA A 190 -3.99 9.33 1.37
N VAL A 191 -3.80 9.97 2.53
CA VAL A 191 -2.67 10.88 2.77
C VAL A 191 -1.35 10.10 2.81
N ILE A 192 -1.28 8.97 3.52
CA ILE A 192 -0.07 8.16 3.62
C ILE A 192 0.34 7.58 2.26
N GLY A 193 -0.61 7.10 1.47
CA GLY A 193 -0.35 6.63 0.11
C GLY A 193 0.18 7.75 -0.79
N ALA A 194 -0.37 8.96 -0.69
CA ALA A 194 0.13 10.12 -1.43
C ALA A 194 1.55 10.52 -1.02
N MET A 195 1.85 10.52 0.29
CA MET A 195 3.20 10.76 0.81
C MET A 195 4.20 9.72 0.30
N ASN A 196 3.82 8.44 0.27
CA ASN A 196 4.69 7.38 -0.26
C ASN A 196 4.93 7.49 -1.77
N GLY A 197 3.96 7.98 -2.53
CA GLY A 197 4.14 8.34 -3.94
C GLY A 197 5.18 9.45 -4.13
N ILE A 198 5.06 10.54 -3.35
CA ILE A 198 6.05 11.64 -3.38
C ILE A 198 7.45 11.13 -3.01
N ARG A 199 7.57 10.32 -1.96
CA ARG A 199 8.84 9.73 -1.51
C ARG A 199 9.48 8.76 -2.51
N SER A 200 8.73 8.34 -3.51
CA SER A 200 9.20 7.47 -4.59
C SER A 200 9.40 8.25 -5.88
N ASP A 201 9.47 9.58 -5.81
CA ASP A 201 9.63 10.52 -6.92
C ASP A 201 8.62 10.30 -8.05
N CYS A 202 7.42 9.82 -7.71
CA CYS A 202 6.37 9.57 -8.67
C CYS A 202 5.71 10.88 -9.12
N PRO A 203 5.23 10.96 -10.39
CA PRO A 203 4.42 12.09 -10.85
C PRO A 203 3.20 12.32 -9.94
N MET A 204 2.78 13.58 -9.79
CA MET A 204 1.71 13.97 -8.87
C MET A 204 0.41 13.16 -9.07
N PHE A 205 0.05 12.87 -10.31
CA PHE A 205 -1.11 12.04 -10.62
C PHE A 205 -0.97 10.61 -10.08
N ILE A 206 0.20 9.99 -10.27
CA ILE A 206 0.50 8.64 -9.76
C ILE A 206 0.53 8.64 -8.22
N SER A 207 1.06 9.69 -7.60
CA SER A 207 1.02 9.84 -6.15
C SER A 207 -0.42 9.96 -5.61
N ALA A 208 -1.33 10.64 -6.33
CA ALA A 208 -2.74 10.68 -5.96
C ALA A 208 -3.39 9.30 -6.08
N LEU A 209 -3.08 8.56 -7.15
CA LEU A 209 -3.52 7.18 -7.34
C LEU A 209 -2.99 6.26 -6.22
N CYS A 210 -1.74 6.43 -5.78
CA CYS A 210 -1.20 5.68 -4.64
C CYS A 210 -2.04 5.88 -3.38
N GLY A 211 -2.49 7.12 -3.12
CA GLY A 211 -3.41 7.43 -2.03
C GLY A 211 -4.74 6.68 -2.15
N MET A 212 -5.39 6.80 -3.31
CA MET A 212 -6.66 6.13 -3.59
C MET A 212 -6.54 4.60 -3.47
N ILE A 213 -5.51 3.99 -4.06
CA ILE A 213 -5.27 2.54 -4.00
C ILE A 213 -5.07 2.09 -2.56
N THR A 214 -4.23 2.81 -1.80
CA THR A 214 -3.97 2.47 -0.38
C THR A 214 -5.26 2.45 0.43
N ALA A 215 -6.14 3.42 0.23
CA ALA A 215 -7.39 3.53 0.99
C ALA A 215 -8.47 2.52 0.57
N THR A 216 -8.47 2.06 -0.68
CA THR A 216 -9.61 1.31 -1.25
C THR A 216 -9.32 -0.17 -1.53
N PHE A 217 -8.08 -0.52 -1.88
CA PHE A 217 -7.76 -1.87 -2.34
C PHE A 217 -7.73 -2.91 -1.21
N GLY A 218 -7.59 -2.48 0.05
CA GLY A 218 -7.72 -3.37 1.21
C GLY A 218 -9.12 -3.99 1.29
N GLY A 219 -10.16 -3.13 1.25
CA GLY A 219 -11.55 -3.57 1.18
C GLY A 219 -11.87 -4.35 -0.10
N LEU A 220 -11.32 -3.91 -1.24
CA LEU A 220 -11.47 -4.65 -2.50
C LEU A 220 -10.96 -6.09 -2.39
N THR A 221 -9.75 -6.27 -1.86
CA THR A 221 -9.13 -7.60 -1.77
C THR A 221 -9.93 -8.51 -0.86
N ARG A 222 -10.43 -7.99 0.28
CA ARG A 222 -11.34 -8.71 1.16
C ARG A 222 -12.61 -9.15 0.44
N ASP A 223 -13.29 -8.22 -0.23
CA ASP A 223 -14.60 -8.48 -0.83
C ASP A 223 -14.47 -9.54 -1.95
N VAL A 224 -13.38 -9.49 -2.73
CA VAL A 224 -13.05 -10.51 -3.74
C VAL A 224 -12.80 -11.88 -3.11
N VAL A 225 -12.00 -11.95 -2.02
CA VAL A 225 -11.72 -13.22 -1.32
C VAL A 225 -12.97 -13.85 -0.73
N LEU A 226 -13.91 -13.02 -0.25
CA LEU A 226 -15.18 -13.47 0.33
C LEU A 226 -16.28 -13.71 -0.72
N ASN A 227 -16.00 -13.50 -2.01
CA ASN A 227 -16.97 -13.55 -3.10
C ASN A 227 -18.21 -12.66 -2.83
N GLN A 228 -17.97 -11.47 -2.28
CA GLN A 228 -18.99 -10.46 -1.99
C GLN A 228 -18.92 -9.34 -3.05
N PRO A 229 -20.03 -8.62 -3.31
CA PRO A 229 -20.00 -7.48 -4.21
C PRO A 229 -19.01 -6.42 -3.69
N VAL A 230 -18.03 -6.09 -4.52
CA VAL A 230 -16.95 -5.17 -4.13
C VAL A 230 -17.46 -3.75 -3.98
N ARG A 231 -17.28 -3.17 -2.79
CA ARG A 231 -17.82 -1.85 -2.44
C ARG A 231 -17.42 -0.72 -3.41
N ILE A 232 -16.19 -0.76 -3.95
CA ILE A 232 -15.70 0.25 -4.89
C ILE A 232 -16.31 0.15 -6.31
N LEU A 233 -16.75 -1.04 -6.72
CA LEU A 233 -17.20 -1.32 -8.09
C LEU A 233 -18.71 -1.18 -8.26
N TYR A 234 -19.48 -1.41 -7.20
CA TYR A 234 -20.94 -1.39 -7.24
C TYR A 234 -21.51 -0.17 -6.51
N SER A 235 -22.40 0.56 -7.20
CA SER A 235 -23.06 1.79 -6.74
C SER A 235 -24.10 1.60 -5.62
N HIS A 236 -24.14 0.43 -4.98
CA HIS A 236 -24.87 0.27 -3.72
C HIS A 236 -24.17 1.00 -2.57
N ALA A 237 -22.88 1.30 -2.73
CA ALA A 237 -22.10 2.06 -1.79
C ALA A 237 -21.75 3.44 -2.34
N GLU A 238 -21.69 4.39 -1.43
CA GLU A 238 -21.42 5.80 -1.69
C GLU A 238 -20.13 6.04 -2.48
N VAL A 239 -19.96 7.28 -2.93
CA VAL A 239 -18.75 7.78 -3.61
C VAL A 239 -17.48 7.50 -2.76
N TYR A 240 -16.84 6.35 -2.93
CA TYR A 240 -15.74 5.91 -2.06
C TYR A 240 -14.36 6.29 -2.63
N ALA A 241 -14.08 5.83 -3.85
CA ALA A 241 -12.79 6.04 -4.52
C ALA A 241 -12.50 7.50 -4.83
N ILE A 242 -13.51 8.24 -5.31
CA ILE A 242 -13.35 9.64 -5.69
C ILE A 242 -13.07 10.49 -4.45
N ILE A 243 -13.66 10.19 -3.30
CA ILE A 243 -13.36 10.91 -2.05
C ILE A 243 -11.91 10.67 -1.63
N ALA A 244 -11.45 9.41 -1.66
CA ALA A 244 -10.06 9.07 -1.35
C ALA A 244 -9.07 9.77 -2.31
N PHE A 245 -9.37 9.74 -3.62
CA PHE A 245 -8.57 10.43 -4.62
C PHE A 245 -8.56 11.95 -4.42
N THR A 246 -9.71 12.55 -4.12
CA THR A 246 -9.84 14.00 -3.87
C THR A 246 -9.03 14.40 -2.64
N GLY A 247 -9.06 13.62 -1.57
CA GLY A 247 -8.22 13.84 -0.38
C GLY A 247 -6.73 13.80 -0.72
N ALA A 248 -6.30 12.77 -1.45
CA ALA A 248 -4.91 12.62 -1.89
C ALA A 248 -4.48 13.76 -2.83
N ALA A 249 -5.28 14.11 -3.83
CA ALA A 249 -5.00 15.21 -4.76
C ALA A 249 -4.93 16.58 -4.04
N THR A 250 -5.81 16.80 -3.06
CA THR A 250 -5.79 18.00 -2.23
C THR A 250 -4.51 18.09 -1.40
N TYR A 251 -4.10 16.97 -0.80
CA TYR A 251 -2.83 16.89 -0.06
C TYR A 251 -1.64 17.28 -0.93
N LEU A 252 -1.57 16.74 -2.15
CA LEU A 252 -0.48 17.03 -3.08
C LEU A 252 -0.51 18.50 -3.54
N SER A 253 -1.70 19.07 -3.73
CA SER A 253 -1.86 20.48 -4.12
C SER A 253 -1.36 21.40 -3.01
N LEU A 254 -1.74 21.12 -1.76
CA LEU A 254 -1.25 21.84 -0.60
C LEU A 254 0.25 21.64 -0.36
N HIS A 255 0.79 20.47 -0.69
CA HIS A 255 2.22 20.20 -0.61
C HIS A 255 3.01 21.16 -1.52
N ARG A 256 2.48 21.49 -2.71
CA ARG A 256 3.08 22.49 -3.61
C ARG A 256 2.95 23.94 -3.12
N MET A 257 1.80 24.30 -2.54
CA MET A 257 1.52 25.69 -2.14
C MET A 257 2.11 26.07 -0.78
N ALA A 258 2.13 25.14 0.17
CA ALA A 258 2.54 25.37 1.56
C ALA A 258 3.52 24.27 2.04
N PRO A 259 4.76 24.21 1.49
CA PRO A 259 5.70 23.14 1.79
C PRO A 259 6.13 23.09 3.27
N LYS A 260 6.16 24.24 3.96
CA LYS A 260 6.60 24.34 5.36
C LYS A 260 5.56 23.87 6.39
N GLN A 261 4.28 23.76 6.02
CA GLN A 261 3.17 23.51 6.96
C GLN A 261 2.67 22.06 6.92
N GLN A 262 3.58 21.08 6.99
CA GLN A 262 3.24 19.66 6.84
C GLN A 262 2.10 19.18 7.75
N ALA A 263 2.11 19.62 9.03
CA ALA A 263 1.07 19.27 9.99
C ALA A 263 -0.33 19.71 9.57
N ALA A 264 -0.47 20.97 9.14
CA ALA A 264 -1.74 21.54 8.73
C ALA A 264 -2.30 20.83 7.49
N ARG A 265 -1.45 20.48 6.52
CA ARG A 265 -1.86 19.75 5.31
C ARG A 265 -2.41 18.38 5.64
N ILE A 266 -1.70 17.61 6.49
CA ILE A 266 -2.13 16.26 6.90
C ILE A 266 -3.49 16.34 7.59
N LEU A 267 -3.62 17.17 8.61
CA LEU A 267 -4.85 17.28 9.40
C LEU A 267 -6.03 17.77 8.55
N PHE A 268 -5.81 18.77 7.71
CA PHE A 268 -6.83 19.29 6.80
C PHE A 268 -7.33 18.21 5.83
N CYS A 269 -6.42 17.46 5.19
CA CYS A 269 -6.80 16.45 4.20
C CYS A 269 -7.49 15.24 4.83
N VAL A 270 -7.04 14.76 6.01
CA VAL A 270 -7.72 13.70 6.75
C VAL A 270 -9.13 14.16 7.13
N ALA A 271 -9.26 15.37 7.71
CA ALA A 271 -10.56 15.93 8.08
C ALA A 271 -11.49 16.10 6.87
N LEU A 272 -10.97 16.59 5.74
CA LEU A 272 -11.71 16.73 4.50
C LEU A 272 -12.29 15.38 4.04
N VAL A 273 -11.49 14.32 4.01
CA VAL A 273 -11.95 12.99 3.62
C VAL A 273 -13.02 12.46 4.57
N VAL A 274 -12.83 12.62 5.88
CA VAL A 274 -13.80 12.18 6.89
C VAL A 274 -15.14 12.91 6.71
N VAL A 275 -15.10 14.23 6.53
CA VAL A 275 -16.31 15.04 6.31
C VAL A 275 -17.01 14.66 5.02
N LEU A 276 -16.27 14.49 3.92
CA LEU A 276 -16.84 14.07 2.64
C LEU A 276 -17.46 12.67 2.74
N ARG A 277 -16.81 11.72 3.43
CA ARG A 277 -17.37 10.38 3.67
C ARG A 277 -18.66 10.47 4.49
N GLN A 278 -18.69 11.29 5.53
CA GLN A 278 -19.89 11.50 6.35
C GLN A 278 -21.03 12.16 5.54
N GLN A 279 -20.71 13.13 4.69
CA GLN A 279 -21.68 13.78 3.81
C GLN A 279 -22.25 12.80 2.78
N ALA A 280 -21.38 11.99 2.18
CA ALA A 280 -21.78 10.97 1.21
C ALA A 280 -22.73 9.94 1.85
N TRP A 281 -22.46 9.51 3.08
CA TRP A 281 -23.32 8.60 3.84
C TRP A 281 -24.67 9.22 4.20
N THR A 282 -24.65 10.42 4.79
CA THR A 282 -25.90 11.11 5.23
C THR A 282 -26.81 11.51 4.08
N HIS A 283 -26.26 11.86 2.91
CA HIS A 283 -27.03 12.29 1.75
C HIS A 283 -27.19 11.19 0.69
N GLY A 284 -26.62 9.99 0.91
CA GLY A 284 -26.69 8.87 -0.01
C GLY A 284 -26.13 9.16 -1.41
N TRP A 285 -24.99 9.85 -1.50
CA TRP A 285 -24.38 10.19 -2.79
C TRP A 285 -23.98 8.93 -3.56
N ARG A 286 -24.58 8.71 -4.73
CA ARG A 286 -24.35 7.54 -5.60
C ARG A 286 -23.87 7.98 -6.98
N MET A 287 -23.07 7.13 -7.60
CA MET A 287 -22.61 7.34 -8.97
C MET A 287 -23.67 6.87 -9.98
N PRO A 288 -23.71 7.43 -11.20
CA PRO A 288 -24.61 6.94 -12.24
C PRO A 288 -24.27 5.49 -12.59
N VAL A 289 -25.29 4.63 -12.65
CA VAL A 289 -25.18 3.21 -12.98
C VAL A 289 -25.77 2.97 -14.35
N TRP A 290 -25.11 2.11 -15.13
CA TRP A 290 -25.71 1.58 -16.35
C TRP A 290 -26.90 0.68 -15.96
N LYS A 291 -28.11 1.04 -16.38
CA LYS A 291 -29.26 0.14 -16.26
C LYS A 291 -29.07 -0.97 -17.29
N VAL A 292 -28.89 -2.20 -16.83
CA VAL A 292 -29.05 -3.36 -17.71
C VAL A 292 -30.54 -3.39 -18.06
N ASN A 293 -30.88 -3.34 -19.35
CA ASN A 293 -32.25 -3.56 -19.79
C ASN A 293 -32.57 -5.03 -19.47
N ASP A 294 -33.50 -5.26 -18.56
CA ASP A 294 -34.11 -6.59 -18.39
C ASP A 294 -35.07 -6.80 -19.58
N ASP A 295 -34.51 -7.07 -20.76
CA ASP A 295 -35.24 -7.55 -21.95
C ASP A 295 -35.33 -9.09 -21.95
N ASP A 296 -35.59 -9.71 -20.79
CA ASP A 296 -35.92 -11.14 -20.70
C ASP A 296 -37.31 -11.32 -20.06
N SER A 297 -38.32 -10.83 -20.77
CA SER A 297 -39.63 -11.48 -20.78
C SER A 297 -39.56 -12.68 -21.73
N LEU A 298 -39.27 -13.89 -21.23
CA LEU A 298 -39.70 -15.17 -21.80
C LEU A 298 -39.65 -16.28 -20.73
#